data_AF-A0A0B5HMA4-F1
#
_entry.id   AF-A0A0B5HMA4-F1
#
_cell.length_a   1.000
_cell.length_b   1.000
_cell.length_c   1.000
_cell.angle_alpha   90.00
_cell.angle_beta   90.00
_cell.angle_gamma   90.00
#
_symmetry.space_group_name_H-M   'P 1'
#
loop_
_entity.id
_entity.type
_entity.pdbx_description
1 polymer ?
#
loop_
_entity_poly.entity_id
_entity_poly.type
_entity_poly.pdbx_seq_one_letter_code
_entity_poly.pdbx_strand_id
1 'polypeptide(L)'
;MSTLKWAATNADSLLADLDLPPAAYRAFLKLRGRSEPGGQIATDQATLATLLGLSRPSVNAALRSLELARLVKKVRHGVYQLNPMLAGYAYPEDAEADEDAEADEADEADEADVRAMPRADRLDDKDHVANYHKAVAVYQDQLAQQRKKRAALAAAKKAANGKRRGTLHAVG
;
A
#
# COMPACT_ATOMS: atom_id res chain seq x y z
N MET A 1 30.91 -6.68 -6.31
CA MET A 1 29.67 -7.07 -7.01
C MET A 1 28.90 -5.81 -7.32
N SER A 2 28.41 -5.65 -8.55
CA SER A 2 27.61 -4.47 -8.94
C SER A 2 26.35 -4.42 -8.08
N THR A 3 26.09 -3.30 -7.41
CA THR A 3 24.87 -3.06 -6.62
C THR A 3 23.74 -2.48 -7.48
N LEU A 4 23.97 -2.32 -8.78
CA LEU A 4 23.00 -1.77 -9.72
C LEU A 4 22.00 -2.85 -10.08
N LYS A 5 20.73 -2.58 -9.77
CA LYS A 5 19.59 -3.43 -10.13
C LYS A 5 18.90 -2.83 -11.36
N TRP A 6 18.53 -3.68 -12.30
CA TRP A 6 17.75 -3.26 -13.47
C TRP A 6 16.28 -3.12 -13.08
N ALA A 7 15.55 -2.18 -13.68
CA ALA A 7 14.11 -2.05 -13.49
C ALA A 7 13.45 -1.82 -14.85
N ALA A 8 12.28 -2.44 -15.06
CA ALA A 8 11.59 -2.42 -16.34
C ALA A 8 11.12 -1.01 -16.74
N THR A 9 10.82 -0.15 -15.77
CA THR A 9 10.37 1.22 -16.04
C THR A 9 11.01 2.24 -15.11
N ASN A 10 11.43 3.37 -15.69
CA ASN A 10 11.70 4.57 -14.89
C ASN A 10 10.38 5.24 -14.56
N ALA A 11 9.96 5.14 -13.29
CA ALA A 11 8.69 5.67 -12.82
C ALA A 11 8.80 7.05 -12.17
N ASP A 12 9.93 7.76 -12.28
CA ASP A 12 10.12 9.02 -11.58
C ASP A 12 9.10 10.09 -12.01
N SER A 13 8.75 10.16 -13.30
CA SER A 13 7.68 11.04 -13.80
C SER A 13 6.31 10.61 -13.29
N LEU A 14 6.00 9.31 -13.33
CA LEU A 14 4.75 8.76 -12.80
C LEU A 14 4.60 9.07 -11.30
N LEU A 15 5.67 8.90 -10.51
CA LEU A 15 5.65 9.19 -9.07
C LEU A 15 5.41 10.67 -8.79
N ALA A 16 5.87 11.56 -9.67
CA ALA A 16 5.59 12.99 -9.58
C ALA A 16 4.11 13.27 -9.86
N ASP A 17 3.55 12.65 -10.89
CA ASP A 17 2.14 12.83 -11.30
C ASP A 17 1.13 12.20 -10.32
N LEU A 18 1.56 11.24 -9.50
CA LEU A 18 0.71 10.60 -8.49
C LEU A 18 0.40 11.50 -7.28
N ASP A 19 1.06 12.65 -7.12
CA ASP A 19 0.83 13.57 -5.97
C ASP A 19 0.77 12.84 -4.62
N LEU A 20 1.70 11.89 -4.40
CA LEU A 20 1.69 11.06 -3.20
C LEU A 20 1.83 11.93 -1.94
N PRO A 21 1.10 11.59 -0.84
CA PRO A 21 1.34 12.24 0.44
C PRO A 21 2.82 12.15 0.83
N PRO A 22 3.43 13.19 1.46
CA PRO A 22 4.87 13.19 1.74
C PRO A 22 5.36 11.97 2.53
N ALA A 23 4.54 11.44 3.44
CA ALA A 23 4.84 10.23 4.19
C ALA A 23 4.85 8.96 3.30
N ALA A 24 3.92 8.87 2.34
CA ALA A 24 3.83 7.77 1.38
C ALA A 24 5.03 7.79 0.42
N TYR A 25 5.37 8.96 -0.12
CA TYR A 25 6.53 9.12 -0.99
C TYR A 25 7.83 8.70 -0.27
N ARG A 26 8.06 9.17 0.95
CA ARG A 26 9.24 8.78 1.75
C ARG A 26 9.24 7.29 2.09
N ALA A 27 8.08 6.72 2.42
CA ALA A 27 7.95 5.29 2.68
C ALA A 27 8.29 4.46 1.44
N PHE A 28 7.76 4.84 0.26
CA PHE A 28 8.04 4.17 -1.00
C PHE A 28 9.54 4.15 -1.32
N LEU A 29 10.23 5.29 -1.24
CA LEU A 29 11.67 5.35 -1.49
C LEU A 29 12.46 4.46 -0.52
N LYS A 30 12.06 4.39 0.76
CA LYS A 30 12.70 3.51 1.74
C LYS A 30 12.42 2.03 1.52
N LEU A 31 11.23 1.69 1.02
CA LEU A 31 10.85 0.33 0.63
C LEU A 31 11.64 -0.10 -0.61
N ARG A 32 11.71 0.73 -1.65
CA ARG A 32 12.49 0.50 -2.87
C ARG A 32 13.97 0.30 -2.59
N GLY A 33 14.56 1.10 -1.69
CA GLY A 33 15.96 0.93 -1.30
C GLY A 33 16.26 -0.34 -0.48
N ARG A 34 15.22 -1.03 0.01
CA ARG A 34 15.34 -2.26 0.82
C ARG A 34 14.81 -3.50 0.13
N SER A 35 14.22 -3.36 -1.06
CA SER A 35 13.67 -4.50 -1.76
C SER A 35 14.78 -5.42 -2.25
N GLU A 36 14.53 -6.70 -2.14
CA GLU A 36 15.32 -7.75 -2.75
C GLU A 36 15.09 -7.76 -4.28
N PRO A 37 15.93 -8.47 -5.06
CA PRO A 37 15.60 -8.76 -6.45
C PRO A 37 14.17 -9.31 -6.58
N GLY A 38 13.43 -8.91 -7.61
CA GLY A 38 12.01 -9.29 -7.75
C GLY A 38 11.05 -8.47 -6.87
N GLY A 39 11.54 -7.55 -6.03
CA GLY A 39 10.70 -6.54 -5.38
C GLY A 39 10.13 -6.93 -4.01
N GLN A 40 10.51 -8.09 -3.47
CA GLN A 40 10.09 -8.52 -2.15
C GLN A 40 10.74 -7.67 -1.05
N ILE A 41 9.98 -7.37 0.01
CA ILE A 41 10.41 -6.56 1.14
C ILE A 41 9.95 -7.22 2.44
N ALA A 42 10.88 -7.83 3.16
CA ALA A 42 10.68 -8.34 4.51
C ALA A 42 10.85 -7.22 5.56
N THR A 43 9.75 -6.56 5.94
CA THR A 43 9.76 -5.55 7.00
C THR A 43 8.38 -5.41 7.65
N ASP A 44 8.34 -5.18 8.96
CA ASP A 44 7.09 -4.92 9.67
C ASP A 44 6.79 -3.41 9.81
N GLN A 45 5.55 -3.08 10.18
CA GLN A 45 5.11 -1.70 10.32
C GLN A 45 5.81 -0.95 11.46
N ALA A 46 6.25 -1.66 12.50
CA ALA A 46 6.93 -1.05 13.65
C ALA A 46 8.36 -0.62 13.28
N THR A 47 9.03 -1.46 12.52
CA THR A 47 10.34 -1.23 11.92
C THR A 47 10.24 -0.06 10.94
N LEU A 48 9.24 -0.07 10.04
CA LEU A 48 9.00 1.06 9.14
C LEU A 48 8.72 2.38 9.88
N ALA A 49 7.93 2.35 10.96
CA ALA A 49 7.67 3.52 11.79
C ALA A 49 8.96 4.10 12.39
N THR A 50 9.81 3.22 12.93
CA THR A 50 11.10 3.61 13.50
C THR A 50 12.03 4.18 12.42
N LEU A 51 12.12 3.51 11.27
CA LEU A 51 12.97 3.91 10.14
C LEU A 51 12.57 5.25 9.52
N LEU A 52 11.27 5.56 9.50
CA LEU A 52 10.73 6.79 8.94
C LEU A 52 10.60 7.91 9.97
N GLY A 53 10.78 7.62 11.27
CA GLY A 53 10.50 8.56 12.35
C GLY A 53 9.01 8.95 12.41
N LEU A 54 8.12 8.03 12.04
CA LEU A 54 6.67 8.25 11.94
C LEU A 54 5.92 7.45 12.99
N SER A 55 4.73 7.91 13.34
CA SER A 55 3.80 7.12 14.16
C SER A 55 3.27 5.92 13.36
N ARG A 56 2.94 4.81 14.04
CA ARG A 56 2.31 3.64 13.39
C ARG A 56 1.06 4.00 12.57
N PRO A 57 0.13 4.86 13.03
CA PRO A 57 -0.99 5.31 12.21
C PRO A 57 -0.58 6.05 10.93
N SER A 58 0.49 6.86 10.99
CA SER A 58 1.00 7.57 9.82
C SER A 58 1.63 6.61 8.80
N VAL A 59 2.38 5.60 9.26
CA VAL A 59 2.88 4.52 8.39
C VAL A 59 1.75 3.74 7.76
N ASN A 60 0.70 3.41 8.52
CA ASN A 60 -0.46 2.71 7.98
C ASN A 60 -1.19 3.52 6.91
N ALA A 61 -1.37 4.82 7.12
CA ALA A 61 -1.94 5.70 6.11
C ALA A 61 -1.04 5.80 4.86
N ALA A 62 0.27 5.90 5.05
CA ALA A 62 1.25 5.93 3.97
C ALA A 62 1.21 4.64 3.13
N LEU A 63 1.29 3.47 3.78
CA LEU A 63 1.20 2.17 3.11
C LEU A 63 -0.14 2.01 2.38
N ARG A 64 -1.24 2.48 2.98
CA ARG A 64 -2.56 2.47 2.32
C ARG A 64 -2.59 3.33 1.06
N SER A 65 -1.95 4.49 1.07
CA SER A 65 -1.81 5.31 -0.15
C SER A 65 -0.99 4.60 -1.23
N LEU A 66 0.09 3.90 -0.85
CA LEU A 66 0.90 3.13 -1.80
C LEU A 66 0.14 1.92 -2.39
N GLU A 67 -0.70 1.27 -1.59
CA GLU A 67 -1.61 0.21 -2.07
C GLU A 67 -2.64 0.77 -3.06
N LEU A 68 -3.26 1.92 -2.77
CA LEU A 68 -4.20 2.57 -3.69
C LEU A 68 -3.54 2.98 -5.01
N ALA A 69 -2.27 3.37 -4.95
CA ALA A 69 -1.45 3.69 -6.13
C ALA A 69 -0.92 2.43 -6.85
N ARG A 70 -1.21 1.22 -6.35
CA ARG A 70 -0.70 -0.06 -6.88
C ARG A 70 0.83 -0.13 -6.98
N LEU A 71 1.54 0.63 -6.14
CA LEU A 71 3.00 0.65 -6.08
C LEU A 71 3.54 -0.44 -5.16
N VAL A 72 2.76 -0.80 -4.14
CA VAL A 72 3.09 -1.80 -3.12
C VAL A 72 1.85 -2.63 -2.82
N LYS A 73 2.02 -3.95 -2.71
CA LYS A 73 1.01 -4.88 -2.21
C LYS A 73 1.49 -5.48 -0.90
N LYS A 74 0.58 -5.64 0.06
CA LYS A 74 0.85 -6.45 1.25
C LYS A 74 0.59 -7.92 0.91
N VAL A 75 1.62 -8.76 0.98
CA VAL A 75 1.48 -10.21 0.75
C VAL A 75 1.02 -10.88 2.03
N ARG A 76 1.78 -10.66 3.11
CA ARG A 76 1.46 -11.20 4.44
C ARG A 76 1.94 -10.24 5.53
N HIS A 77 1.73 -10.61 6.79
CA HIS A 77 2.24 -9.81 7.90
C HIS A 77 3.77 -9.72 7.84
N GLY A 78 4.31 -8.51 7.76
CA GLY A 78 5.76 -8.28 7.70
C GLY A 78 6.39 -8.51 6.31
N VAL A 79 5.59 -8.77 5.27
CA VAL A 79 6.09 -8.92 3.91
C VAL A 79 5.25 -8.09 2.94
N TYR A 80 5.96 -7.23 2.22
CA TYR A 80 5.41 -6.38 1.17
C TYR A 80 6.07 -6.73 -0.16
N GLN A 81 5.35 -6.48 -1.24
CA GLN A 81 5.80 -6.71 -2.60
C GLN A 81 5.71 -5.39 -3.36
N LEU A 82 6.79 -4.95 -3.99
CA LEU A 82 6.75 -3.84 -4.95
C LEU A 82 6.03 -4.30 -6.21
N ASN A 83 5.41 -3.35 -6.90
CA ASN A 83 4.96 -3.58 -8.27
C ASN A 83 6.15 -4.10 -9.10
N PRO A 84 6.01 -5.23 -9.83
CA PRO A 84 7.07 -5.81 -10.65
C PRO A 84 7.72 -4.80 -11.61
N MET A 85 6.96 -3.87 -12.17
CA MET A 85 7.47 -2.82 -13.05
C MET A 85 8.50 -1.87 -12.37
N LEU A 86 8.44 -1.76 -11.04
CA LEU A 86 9.32 -0.92 -10.20
C LEU A 86 10.38 -1.70 -9.45
N ALA A 87 10.24 -3.03 -9.40
CA ALA A 87 11.15 -3.90 -8.72
C ALA A 87 12.54 -3.82 -9.38
N GLY A 88 13.56 -3.93 -8.54
CA GLY A 88 14.91 -4.15 -9.05
C GLY A 88 15.10 -5.62 -9.34
N TYR A 89 15.71 -5.96 -10.46
CA TYR A 89 16.08 -7.31 -10.86
C TYR A 89 17.58 -7.43 -11.02
N ALA A 90 18.09 -8.65 -10.88
CA ALA A 90 19.50 -8.94 -11.13
C ALA A 90 19.79 -8.90 -12.63
N TYR A 91 18.87 -9.46 -13.42
CA TYR A 91 18.94 -9.48 -14.88
C TYR A 91 17.61 -9.04 -15.50
N PRO A 92 17.61 -8.42 -16.70
CA PRO A 92 16.37 -8.05 -17.40
C PRO A 92 15.43 -9.22 -17.65
N GLU A 93 15.98 -10.41 -17.93
CA GLU A 93 15.23 -11.63 -18.20
C GLU A 93 14.36 -12.05 -16.99
N ASP A 94 14.83 -11.79 -15.77
CA ASP A 94 14.09 -12.09 -14.53
C ASP A 94 12.78 -11.28 -14.39
N ALA A 95 12.65 -10.17 -15.11
CA ALA A 95 11.46 -9.34 -15.11
C ALA A 95 10.41 -9.77 -16.14
N GLU A 96 10.82 -10.60 -17.10
CA GLU A 96 10.00 -11.12 -18.20
C GLU A 96 9.80 -12.64 -18.08
N ALA A 97 10.10 -13.24 -16.91
CA ALA A 97 10.21 -14.68 -16.72
C ALA A 97 8.97 -15.45 -17.22
N ASP A 98 9.27 -16.52 -17.95
CA ASP A 98 8.49 -17.14 -19.02
C ASP A 98 7.11 -17.72 -18.62
N GLU A 99 6.09 -17.53 -19.48
CA GLU A 99 4.78 -18.22 -19.43
C GLU A 99 4.91 -19.76 -19.58
N ASP A 100 6.05 -20.26 -20.05
CA ASP A 100 6.30 -21.68 -20.36
C ASP A 100 6.93 -22.48 -19.20
N ALA A 101 7.14 -21.88 -18.02
CA ALA A 101 7.51 -22.62 -16.82
C ALA A 101 6.35 -23.57 -16.44
N GLU A 102 6.54 -24.86 -16.66
CA GLU A 102 5.52 -25.90 -16.45
C GLU A 102 4.83 -25.74 -15.07
N ALA A 103 3.49 -25.71 -15.10
CA ALA A 103 2.61 -25.49 -13.95
C ALA A 103 2.75 -26.50 -12.80
N ASP A 104 3.61 -27.52 -12.95
CA ASP A 104 3.87 -28.58 -11.97
C ASP A 104 4.99 -28.22 -10.96
N GLU A 105 5.76 -27.14 -11.18
CA GLU A 105 6.72 -26.57 -10.21
C GLU A 105 6.28 -25.19 -9.66
N ALA A 106 5.01 -24.80 -9.85
CA ALA A 106 4.46 -23.49 -9.51
C ALA A 106 4.29 -23.22 -8.00
N ASP A 107 4.76 -24.11 -7.12
CA ASP A 107 4.71 -23.89 -5.67
C ASP A 107 5.85 -22.97 -5.15
N GLU A 108 6.87 -22.66 -5.97
CA GLU A 108 7.99 -21.76 -5.59
C GLU A 108 8.42 -20.72 -6.67
N ALA A 109 7.60 -20.47 -7.70
CA ALA A 109 7.93 -19.46 -8.72
C ALA A 109 7.52 -18.04 -8.26
N ASP A 110 8.52 -17.17 -8.09
CA ASP A 110 8.37 -15.77 -7.71
C ASP A 110 7.47 -14.98 -8.71
N GLU A 111 6.39 -14.39 -8.19
CA GLU A 111 5.28 -13.70 -8.89
C GLU A 111 5.67 -12.40 -9.64
N ALA A 112 6.78 -12.36 -10.38
CA ALA A 112 7.36 -11.10 -10.88
C ALA A 112 7.42 -10.96 -12.42
N ASP A 113 6.53 -11.62 -13.17
CA ASP A 113 6.42 -11.42 -14.63
C ASP A 113 5.55 -10.20 -14.98
N VAL A 114 6.19 -9.17 -15.55
CA VAL A 114 5.54 -7.95 -16.03
C VAL A 114 4.61 -8.22 -17.24
N ARG A 115 4.85 -9.27 -18.04
CA ARG A 115 4.00 -9.63 -19.18
C ARG A 115 2.69 -10.25 -18.72
N ALA A 116 2.72 -11.18 -17.78
CA ALA A 116 1.53 -11.77 -17.17
C ALA A 116 0.74 -10.79 -16.27
N MET A 117 1.31 -9.64 -15.89
CA MET A 117 0.59 -8.65 -15.08
C MET A 117 -0.72 -8.19 -15.75
N PRO A 118 -1.87 -8.30 -15.04
CA PRO A 118 -3.13 -7.74 -15.52
C PRO A 118 -2.95 -6.27 -15.87
N ARG A 119 -3.56 -5.83 -16.97
CA ARG A 119 -3.49 -4.42 -17.42
C ARG A 119 -3.93 -3.44 -16.32
N ALA A 120 -4.87 -3.88 -15.48
CA ALA A 120 -5.32 -3.14 -14.32
C ALA A 120 -4.29 -3.02 -13.19
N ASP A 121 -3.14 -3.67 -13.23
CA ASP A 121 -2.08 -3.49 -12.24
C ASP A 121 -0.82 -2.87 -12.82
N ARG A 122 -0.81 -2.66 -14.15
CA ARG A 122 0.29 -2.02 -14.84
C ARG A 122 0.34 -0.51 -14.59
N LEU A 123 1.57 -0.01 -14.58
CA LEU A 123 1.90 1.38 -14.33
C LEU A 123 2.01 2.21 -15.62
N ASP A 124 2.18 1.54 -16.77
CA ASP A 124 2.23 2.15 -18.10
C ASP A 124 0.84 2.44 -18.69
N ASP A 125 -0.24 2.06 -18.00
CA ASP A 125 -1.59 2.37 -18.42
C ASP A 125 -1.84 3.89 -18.35
N LYS A 126 -2.28 4.47 -19.46
CA LYS A 126 -2.56 5.92 -19.60
C LYS A 126 -3.54 6.46 -18.55
N ASP A 127 -4.45 5.61 -18.06
CA ASP A 127 -5.47 5.98 -17.10
C ASP A 127 -5.03 5.70 -15.65
N HIS A 128 -3.79 5.24 -15.43
CA HIS A 128 -3.28 4.84 -14.12
C HIS A 128 -3.42 5.95 -13.07
N VAL A 129 -2.90 7.15 -13.35
CA VAL A 129 -2.94 8.30 -12.43
C VAL A 129 -4.38 8.72 -12.13
N ALA A 130 -5.23 8.79 -13.17
CA ALA A 130 -6.64 9.10 -13.01
C ALA A 130 -7.38 8.07 -12.13
N ASN A 131 -7.07 6.78 -12.30
CA ASN A 131 -7.64 5.71 -11.51
C ASN A 131 -7.18 5.77 -10.04
N TYR A 132 -5.91 6.11 -9.79
CA TYR A 132 -5.42 6.37 -8.44
C TYR A 132 -6.20 7.50 -7.75
N HIS A 133 -6.37 8.67 -8.40
CA HIS A 133 -7.11 9.77 -7.79
C HIS A 133 -8.57 9.43 -7.50
N LYS A 134 -9.23 8.67 -8.40
CA LYS A 134 -10.57 8.13 -8.15
C LYS A 134 -10.58 7.22 -6.92
N ALA A 135 -9.61 6.32 -6.79
CA ALA A 135 -9.50 5.41 -5.66
C ALA A 135 -9.26 6.16 -4.33
N VAL A 136 -8.43 7.21 -4.35
CA VAL A 136 -8.21 8.09 -3.19
C VAL A 136 -9.49 8.80 -2.79
N ALA A 137 -10.25 9.36 -3.73
CA ALA A 137 -11.51 10.04 -3.45
C ALA A 137 -12.53 9.09 -2.79
N VAL A 138 -12.72 7.90 -3.37
CA VAL A 138 -13.59 6.85 -2.80
C VAL A 138 -13.15 6.47 -1.39
N TYR A 139 -11.85 6.32 -1.15
CA TYR A 139 -11.32 5.99 0.16
C TYR A 139 -11.56 7.10 1.20
N GLN A 140 -11.38 8.36 0.82
CA GLN A 140 -11.65 9.51 1.68
C GLN A 140 -13.13 9.61 2.05
N ASP A 141 -14.03 9.35 1.09
CA ASP A 141 -15.47 9.32 1.33
C ASP A 141 -15.84 8.21 2.32
N GLN A 142 -15.27 7.01 2.17
CA GLN A 142 -15.46 5.91 3.11
C GLN A 142 -15.00 6.29 4.53
N LEU A 143 -13.83 6.93 4.67
CA LEU A 143 -13.34 7.40 5.96
C LEU A 143 -14.26 8.46 6.58
N ALA A 144 -14.77 9.40 5.78
CA ALA A 144 -15.71 10.42 6.23
C ALA A 144 -17.02 9.80 6.73
N GLN A 145 -17.57 8.81 6.01
CA GLN A 145 -18.75 8.06 6.44
C GLN A 145 -18.49 7.30 7.75
N GLN A 146 -17.34 6.63 7.89
CA GLN A 146 -16.97 5.93 9.12
C GLN A 146 -16.84 6.88 10.30
N ARG A 147 -16.25 8.07 10.11
CA ARG A 147 -16.15 9.12 11.14
C ARG A 147 -17.53 9.58 11.60
N LYS A 148 -18.45 9.85 10.66
CA LYS A 148 -19.85 10.21 10.96
C LYS A 148 -20.55 9.12 11.79
N LYS A 149 -20.44 7.85 11.37
CA LYS A 149 -21.01 6.70 12.10
C LYS A 149 -20.45 6.60 13.53
N ARG A 150 -19.13 6.70 13.70
CA ARG A 150 -18.47 6.65 15.02
C ARG A 150 -18.90 7.81 15.92
N ALA A 151 -19.01 9.03 15.38
CA ALA A 151 -19.48 10.19 16.12
C ALA A 151 -20.93 10.03 16.60
N ALA A 152 -21.82 9.52 15.74
CA ALA A 152 -23.21 9.25 16.09
C ALA A 152 -23.33 8.20 17.21
N LEU A 153 -22.56 7.11 17.12
CA LEU A 153 -22.52 6.07 18.17
C LEU A 153 -22.00 6.61 19.50
N ALA A 154 -20.95 7.44 19.46
CA ALA A 154 -20.40 8.08 20.67
C ALA A 154 -21.41 9.03 21.32
N ALA A 155 -22.13 9.83 20.51
CA ALA A 155 -23.18 10.72 20.99
C ALA A 155 -24.35 9.95 21.62
N ALA A 156 -24.81 8.87 20.96
CA ALA A 156 -25.86 8.00 21.48
C ALA A 156 -25.47 7.35 22.82
N LYS A 157 -24.22 6.85 22.94
CA LYS A 157 -23.70 6.30 24.19
C LYS A 157 -23.66 7.35 25.31
N LYS A 158 -23.25 8.60 25.00
CA LYS A 158 -23.24 9.71 25.97
C LYS A 158 -24.65 10.06 26.44
N ALA A 159 -25.61 10.15 25.52
CA ALA A 159 -27.01 10.43 25.83
C ALA A 159 -27.64 9.33 26.71
N ALA A 160 -27.41 8.05 26.38
CA ALA A 160 -27.88 6.92 27.16
C ALA A 160 -27.30 6.92 28.59
N ASN A 161 -26.00 7.24 28.74
CA ASN A 161 -25.36 7.31 30.04
C ASN A 161 -25.86 8.49 30.89
N GLY A 162 -26.15 9.64 30.26
CA GLY A 162 -26.77 10.79 30.92
C GLY A 162 -28.17 10.47 31.46
N LYS A 163 -29.00 9.76 30.66
CA LYS A 163 -30.35 9.35 31.07
C LYS A 163 -30.35 8.40 32.27
N ARG A 164 -29.43 7.42 32.30
CA ARG A 164 -29.24 6.50 33.44
C ARG A 164 -28.84 7.21 34.74
N ARG A 165 -28.01 8.26 34.66
CA ARG A 165 -27.61 9.04 35.83
C ARG A 165 -28.73 9.93 36.34
N GLY A 166 -29.52 10.52 35.43
CA GLY A 166 -30.70 11.32 35.80
C GLY A 166 -31.80 10.50 36.50
N THR A 167 -32.04 9.27 36.08
CA THR A 167 -33.05 8.39 36.71
C THR A 167 -32.65 7.92 38.12
N LEU A 168 -31.36 7.80 38.42
CA LEU A 168 -30.87 7.43 39.75
C LEU A 168 -31.00 8.56 40.78
N HIS A 169 -31.00 9.82 40.33
CA HIS A 169 -31.18 10.99 41.20
C HIS A 169 -32.65 11.36 41.43
N ALA A 170 -33.59 10.72 40.74
CA ALA A 170 -35.03 11.02 40.82
C ALA A 170 -35.82 10.07 41.75
N VAL A 171 -35.14 9.20 42.52
CA VAL A 171 -35.75 8.24 43.47
C VAL A 171 -35.44 8.64 44.92
N GLY A 172 -35.39 9.94 45.21
CA GLY A 172 -35.21 10.49 46.57
C GLY A 172 -36.46 11.24 47.03
#